data_AF-X1E6V1-F1
#
_entry.id   AF-X1E6V1-F1
#
_cell.length_a   1.000
_cell.length_b   1.000
_cell.length_c   1.000
_cell.angle_alpha   90.00
_cell.angle_beta   90.00
_cell.angle_gamma   90.00
#
_symmetry.space_group_name_H-M   'P 1'
#
loop_
_entity.id
_entity.type
_entity.pdbx_description
1 polymer ?
#
loop_
_entity_poly.entity_id
_entity_poly.type
_entity_poly.pdbx_seq_one_letter_code
_entity_poly.pdbx_strand_id
1 'polypeptide(L)'
;FLMEIIKIILNSDLNNKEKIINLNNIYGLDINPIAILVTTANFLLNIQEIYNILEGFLPTINFYRFDPLNPTDDFLFPYQDFENKFDLIIGNPPWLTYKDVNDKKYQIILRNLADRLGIKPQSQYITHIEIASLFFYQTPKLFLKNNGTIFLILTKSVLTGDHCFKFIIFSLLFRSEFSIIFIISIK
;
A
#
# COMPACT_ATOMS: atom_id res chain seq x y z
N PHE A 1 2.94 -1.58 10.30
CA PHE A 1 2.30 -0.33 9.84
C PHE A 1 0.81 -0.32 10.13
N LEU A 2 -0.01 -1.19 9.52
CA LEU A 2 -1.47 -1.14 9.70
C LEU A 2 -1.91 -1.20 11.17
N MET A 3 -1.45 -2.22 11.92
CA MET A 3 -1.73 -2.32 13.36
C MET A 3 -1.19 -1.12 14.16
N GLU A 4 -0.11 -0.50 13.70
CA GLU A 4 0.48 0.67 14.37
C GLU A 4 -0.37 1.93 14.14
N ILE A 5 -0.86 2.13 12.92
CA ILE A 5 -1.79 3.22 12.58
C ILE A 5 -3.09 3.07 13.39
N ILE A 6 -3.61 1.86 13.48
CA ILE A 6 -4.79 1.56 14.31
C ILE A 6 -4.52 1.95 15.76
N LYS A 7 -3.39 1.55 16.34
CA LYS A 7 -3.00 1.94 17.71
C LYS A 7 -2.86 3.45 17.87
N ILE A 8 -2.24 4.14 16.92
CA ILE A 8 -2.11 5.61 16.93
C ILE A 8 -3.49 6.27 16.95
N ILE A 9 -4.43 5.80 16.13
CA ILE A 9 -5.79 6.36 16.11
C ILE A 9 -6.52 6.06 17.42
N LEU A 10 -6.45 4.84 17.94
CA LEU A 10 -7.10 4.46 19.20
C LEU A 10 -6.57 5.29 20.39
N ASN A 11 -5.27 5.55 20.42
CA ASN A 11 -4.59 6.32 21.47
C ASN A 11 -4.60 7.83 21.25
N SER A 12 -5.18 8.32 20.16
CA SER A 12 -5.29 9.75 19.89
C SER A 12 -6.35 10.43 20.78
N ASP A 13 -6.25 11.75 20.91
CA ASP A 13 -7.23 12.61 21.61
C ASP A 13 -8.55 12.81 20.84
N LEU A 14 -8.72 12.14 19.70
CA LEU A 14 -9.95 12.19 18.90
C LEU A 14 -11.15 11.62 19.67
N ASN A 15 -12.34 12.11 19.36
CA ASN A 15 -13.56 11.50 19.92
C ASN A 15 -13.83 10.12 19.29
N ASN A 16 -14.64 9.28 19.96
CA ASN A 16 -14.90 7.91 19.50
C ASN A 16 -15.49 7.85 18.09
N LYS A 17 -16.34 8.82 17.72
CA LYS A 17 -16.95 8.89 16.39
C LYS A 17 -15.89 9.13 15.31
N GLU A 18 -14.97 10.06 15.53
CA GLU A 18 -13.85 10.34 14.63
C GLU A 18 -12.90 9.14 14.54
N LYS A 19 -12.62 8.46 15.66
CA LYS A 19 -11.81 7.23 15.67
C LYS A 19 -12.45 6.16 14.77
N ILE A 20 -13.74 5.91 14.90
CA ILE A 20 -14.47 4.92 14.08
C ILE A 20 -14.38 5.30 12.60
N ILE A 21 -14.64 6.57 12.26
CA ILE A 21 -14.56 7.06 10.87
C ILE A 21 -13.15 6.83 10.30
N ASN A 22 -12.12 7.20 11.04
CA ASN A 22 -10.73 7.05 10.60
C ASN A 22 -10.32 5.58 10.48
N LEU A 23 -10.75 4.71 11.39
CA LEU A 23 -10.48 3.27 11.33
C LEU A 23 -11.18 2.61 10.13
N ASN A 24 -12.42 3.00 9.82
CA ASN A 24 -13.15 2.53 8.64
C ASN A 24 -12.51 2.98 7.32
N ASN A 25 -11.64 3.98 7.38
CA ASN A 25 -10.93 4.54 6.25
C ASN A 25 -9.53 3.95 6.06
N ILE A 26 -9.16 2.90 6.81
CA ILE A 26 -7.90 2.16 6.66
C ILE A 26 -8.13 0.94 5.77
N TYR A 27 -7.31 0.77 4.75
CA TYR A 27 -7.35 -0.35 3.82
C TYR A 27 -6.01 -1.07 3.80
N GLY A 28 -6.01 -2.40 3.86
CA GLY A 28 -4.80 -3.23 3.78
C GLY A 28 -4.81 -4.07 2.52
N LEU A 29 -3.83 -3.90 1.65
CA LEU A 29 -3.70 -4.63 0.39
C LEU A 29 -2.43 -5.47 0.40
N ASP A 30 -2.56 -6.73 -0.03
CA ASP A 30 -1.45 -7.65 -0.20
C ASP A 30 -1.73 -8.67 -1.31
N ILE A 31 -0.70 -9.10 -2.04
CA ILE A 31 -0.85 -10.15 -3.07
C ILE A 31 -0.94 -11.55 -2.44
N ASN A 32 -0.30 -11.75 -1.28
CA ASN A 32 -0.21 -13.04 -0.61
C ASN A 32 -1.39 -13.20 0.38
N PRO A 33 -2.31 -14.16 0.13
CA PRO A 33 -3.49 -14.35 0.96
C PRO A 33 -3.16 -14.73 2.41
N ILE A 34 -2.01 -15.37 2.66
CA ILE A 34 -1.61 -15.76 4.02
C ILE A 34 -1.38 -14.50 4.87
N ALA A 35 -0.80 -13.44 4.32
CA ALA A 35 -0.60 -12.23 5.10
C ALA A 35 -1.85 -11.42 5.33
N ILE A 36 -2.82 -11.47 4.40
CA ILE A 36 -4.17 -10.95 4.67
C ILE A 36 -4.77 -11.70 5.85
N LEU A 37 -4.72 -13.04 5.86
CA LEU A 37 -5.20 -13.85 6.99
C LEU A 37 -4.49 -13.52 8.31
N VAL A 38 -3.16 -13.41 8.30
CA VAL A 38 -2.37 -13.04 9.48
C VAL A 38 -2.71 -11.64 9.97
N THR A 39 -2.88 -10.67 9.05
CA THR A 39 -3.25 -9.29 9.40
C THR A 39 -4.65 -9.25 9.99
N THR A 40 -5.61 -9.98 9.42
CA THR A 40 -6.96 -10.14 9.97
C THR A 40 -6.93 -10.79 11.34
N ALA A 41 -6.16 -11.87 11.53
CA ALA A 41 -6.02 -12.52 12.83
C ALA A 41 -5.42 -11.57 13.88
N ASN A 42 -4.37 -10.82 13.53
CA ASN A 42 -3.76 -9.82 14.41
C ASN A 42 -4.77 -8.72 14.79
N PHE A 43 -5.60 -8.26 13.86
CA PHE A 43 -6.67 -7.31 14.15
C PHE A 43 -7.69 -7.92 15.13
N LEU A 44 -8.16 -9.14 14.86
CA LEU A 44 -9.14 -9.84 15.69
C LEU A 44 -8.62 -10.13 17.11
N LEU A 45 -7.32 -10.39 17.28
CA LEU A 45 -6.72 -10.56 18.61
C LEU A 45 -6.79 -9.29 19.47
N ASN A 46 -6.85 -8.11 18.84
CA ASN A 46 -6.99 -6.83 19.54
C ASN A 46 -8.45 -6.35 19.59
N ILE A 47 -9.42 -7.18 19.16
CA ILE A 47 -10.82 -6.75 18.98
C ILE A 47 -11.48 -6.34 20.29
N GLN A 48 -11.15 -7.01 21.40
CA GLN A 48 -11.74 -6.70 22.70
C GLN A 48 -11.29 -5.34 23.22
N GLU A 49 -10.01 -5.01 23.04
CA GLU A 49 -9.46 -3.70 23.39
C GLU A 49 -10.11 -2.61 22.54
N ILE A 50 -10.22 -2.84 21.22
CA ILE A 50 -10.90 -1.93 20.28
C ILE A 50 -12.36 -1.72 20.70
N TYR A 51 -13.09 -2.81 21.00
CA TYR A 51 -14.49 -2.76 21.42
C TYR A 51 -14.68 -1.95 22.70
N ASN A 52 -13.79 -2.12 23.69
CA ASN A 52 -13.84 -1.39 24.94
C ASN A 52 -13.53 0.11 24.75
N ILE A 53 -12.51 0.44 23.96
CA ILE A 53 -12.14 1.83 23.66
C ILE A 53 -13.25 2.55 22.88
N LEU A 54 -13.89 1.85 21.94
CA LEU A 54 -14.93 2.41 21.07
C LEU A 54 -16.35 2.19 21.62
N GLU A 55 -16.49 1.92 22.92
CA GLU A 55 -17.79 1.81 23.62
C GLU A 55 -18.80 0.88 22.92
N GLY A 56 -18.30 -0.24 22.41
CA GLY A 56 -19.11 -1.28 21.80
C GLY A 56 -19.24 -1.23 20.27
N PHE A 57 -18.55 -0.30 19.61
CA PHE A 57 -18.47 -0.25 18.14
C PHE A 57 -17.22 -0.96 17.62
N LEU A 58 -17.39 -1.67 16.49
CA LEU A 58 -16.29 -2.31 15.77
C LEU A 58 -16.10 -1.63 14.41
N PRO A 59 -14.87 -1.24 14.06
CA PRO A 59 -14.59 -0.70 12.75
C PRO A 59 -14.58 -1.82 11.70
N THR A 60 -14.71 -1.45 10.43
CA THR A 60 -14.70 -2.37 9.29
C THR A 60 -13.31 -2.97 9.08
N ILE A 61 -13.25 -4.26 8.72
CA ILE A 61 -12.01 -4.94 8.33
C ILE A 61 -11.86 -4.84 6.82
N ASN A 62 -11.12 -3.84 6.36
CA ASN A 62 -10.93 -3.56 4.94
C ASN A 62 -9.58 -4.11 4.44
N PHE A 63 -9.34 -5.41 4.63
CA PHE A 63 -8.11 -6.07 4.19
C PHE A 63 -8.40 -6.98 3.00
N TYR A 64 -7.73 -6.73 1.87
CA TYR A 64 -8.03 -7.36 0.60
C TYR A 64 -6.79 -7.93 -0.06
N ARG A 65 -6.99 -9.05 -0.75
CA ARG A 65 -5.97 -9.57 -1.65
C ARG A 65 -5.99 -8.77 -2.95
N PHE A 66 -4.90 -8.12 -3.30
CA PHE A 66 -4.80 -7.30 -4.51
C PHE A 66 -3.36 -7.14 -4.99
N ASP A 67 -3.16 -7.22 -6.31
CA ASP A 67 -1.89 -6.90 -6.95
C ASP A 67 -1.98 -5.56 -7.71
N PRO A 68 -1.40 -4.47 -7.19
CA PRO A 68 -1.43 -3.18 -7.87
C PRO A 68 -0.59 -3.15 -9.16
N LEU A 69 0.36 -4.08 -9.34
CA LEU A 69 1.16 -4.16 -10.56
C LEU A 69 0.42 -4.88 -11.70
N ASN A 70 -0.57 -5.68 -11.35
CA ASN A 70 -1.47 -6.33 -12.31
C ASN A 70 -2.93 -6.20 -11.85
N PRO A 71 -3.52 -4.99 -11.97
CA PRO A 71 -4.87 -4.71 -11.48
C PRO A 71 -5.94 -5.26 -12.43
N THR A 72 -6.04 -6.59 -12.51
CA THR A 72 -6.98 -7.31 -13.38
C THR A 72 -8.04 -8.10 -12.61
N ASP A 73 -7.99 -8.08 -11.27
CA ASP A 73 -8.79 -8.95 -10.41
C ASP A 73 -9.84 -8.14 -9.63
N ASP A 74 -10.88 -7.69 -10.34
CA ASP A 74 -11.96 -6.85 -9.79
C ASP A 74 -12.79 -7.58 -8.71
N PHE A 75 -12.77 -8.92 -8.71
CA PHE A 75 -13.62 -9.74 -7.84
C PHE A 75 -13.24 -9.71 -6.36
N LEU A 76 -11.97 -9.41 -6.03
CA LEU A 76 -11.47 -9.44 -4.66
C LEU A 76 -11.29 -8.05 -4.04
N PHE A 77 -11.07 -7.04 -4.87
CA PHE A 77 -10.99 -5.64 -4.47
C PHE A 77 -11.41 -4.76 -5.65
N PRO A 78 -12.54 -4.02 -5.55
CA PRO A 78 -13.05 -3.19 -6.65
C PRO A 78 -12.22 -1.91 -6.76
N TYR A 79 -10.97 -2.03 -7.20
CA TYR A 79 -9.97 -0.96 -7.12
C TYR A 79 -10.37 0.30 -7.89
N GLN A 80 -11.27 0.20 -8.87
CA GLN A 80 -11.81 1.31 -9.64
C GLN A 80 -12.62 2.28 -8.75
N ASP A 81 -13.32 1.77 -7.74
CA ASP A 81 -14.08 2.60 -6.79
C ASP A 81 -13.15 3.43 -5.88
N PHE A 82 -11.88 3.02 -5.85
CA PHE A 82 -10.81 3.54 -5.01
C PHE A 82 -9.85 4.48 -5.77
N GLU A 83 -10.14 4.76 -7.04
CA GLU A 83 -9.37 5.70 -7.84
C GLU A 83 -9.34 7.10 -7.23
N ASN A 84 -8.13 7.61 -6.98
CA ASN A 84 -7.91 8.92 -6.37
C ASN A 84 -8.71 9.11 -5.06
N LYS A 85 -8.81 8.06 -4.22
CA LYS A 85 -9.53 8.12 -2.93
C LYS A 85 -8.62 8.25 -1.73
N PHE A 86 -7.32 8.03 -1.87
CA PHE A 86 -6.42 7.93 -0.73
C PHE A 86 -5.53 9.14 -0.58
N ASP A 87 -5.47 9.66 0.63
CA ASP A 87 -4.61 10.78 0.96
C ASP A 87 -3.21 10.32 1.36
N LEU A 88 -3.10 9.04 1.71
CA LEU A 88 -1.89 8.44 2.24
C LEU A 88 -1.70 7.02 1.72
N ILE A 89 -0.55 6.76 1.10
CA ILE A 89 -0.07 5.42 0.78
C ILE A 89 1.13 5.12 1.67
N ILE A 90 1.04 4.08 2.49
CA ILE A 90 2.17 3.57 3.28
C ILE A 90 2.48 2.15 2.85
N GLY A 91 3.76 1.78 2.75
CA GLY A 91 4.11 0.44 2.33
C GLY A 91 5.57 0.06 2.49
N ASN A 92 5.82 -1.23 2.33
CA ASN A 92 7.15 -1.79 2.12
C ASN A 92 7.07 -2.61 0.84
N PRO A 93 7.34 -1.99 -0.33
CA PRO A 93 7.24 -2.68 -1.61
C PRO A 93 8.33 -3.76 -1.72
N PRO A 94 8.22 -4.68 -2.70
CA PRO A 94 9.09 -5.85 -2.72
C PRO A 94 10.48 -5.45 -3.20
N TRP A 95 11.52 -5.91 -2.50
CA TRP A 95 12.92 -5.63 -2.82
C TRP A 95 13.47 -6.70 -3.77
N LEU A 96 12.79 -6.83 -4.90
CA LEU A 96 13.11 -7.78 -5.95
C LEU A 96 13.35 -7.02 -7.25
N THR A 97 14.17 -7.61 -8.10
CA THR A 97 14.35 -7.16 -9.48
C THR A 97 13.58 -8.06 -10.44
N TYR A 98 13.36 -7.57 -11.66
CA TYR A 98 12.70 -8.30 -12.73
C TYR A 98 13.23 -9.74 -12.90
N LYS A 99 14.55 -9.94 -12.81
CA LYS A 99 15.18 -11.27 -12.96
C LYS A 99 14.88 -12.24 -11.81
N ASP A 100 14.53 -11.72 -10.63
CA ASP A 100 14.25 -12.54 -9.44
C ASP A 100 12.83 -13.13 -9.50
N VAL A 101 11.99 -12.64 -10.42
CA VAL A 101 10.65 -13.18 -10.68
C VAL A 101 10.76 -14.45 -11.53
N ASN A 102 10.35 -15.58 -10.98
CA ASN A 102 10.39 -16.87 -11.69
C ASN A 102 9.29 -17.02 -12.75
N ASP A 103 8.14 -16.36 -12.57
CA ASP A 103 7.03 -16.44 -13.52
C ASP A 103 7.29 -15.56 -14.76
N LYS A 104 7.51 -16.23 -15.90
CA LYS A 104 7.73 -15.58 -17.20
C LYS A 104 6.53 -14.74 -17.67
N LYS A 105 5.29 -15.13 -17.34
CA LYS A 105 4.09 -14.36 -17.69
C LYS A 105 4.05 -13.08 -16.86
N TYR A 106 4.30 -13.19 -15.56
CA TYR A 106 4.33 -12.03 -14.67
C TYR A 106 5.46 -11.06 -15.04
N GLN A 107 6.62 -11.58 -15.38
CA GLN A 107 7.71 -10.80 -15.97
C GLN A 107 7.25 -9.96 -17.18
N ILE A 108 6.50 -10.53 -18.13
CA ILE A 108 5.97 -9.76 -19.28
C ILE A 108 5.03 -8.64 -18.80
N ILE A 109 4.19 -8.91 -17.80
CA ILE A 109 3.31 -7.91 -17.21
C ILE A 109 4.11 -6.74 -16.62
N LEU A 110 5.14 -7.03 -15.81
CA LEU A 110 6.01 -6.02 -15.21
C LEU A 110 6.74 -5.18 -16.27
N ARG A 111 7.22 -5.81 -17.35
CA ARG A 111 7.87 -5.12 -18.46
C ARG A 111 6.92 -4.17 -19.18
N ASN A 112 5.73 -4.64 -19.52
CA ASN A 112 4.70 -3.83 -20.16
C ASN A 112 4.22 -2.71 -19.24
N LEU A 113 4.17 -2.95 -17.93
CA LEU A 113 3.88 -1.91 -16.95
C LEU A 113 4.98 -0.84 -16.94
N ALA A 114 6.26 -1.24 -16.93
CA ALA A 114 7.39 -0.31 -16.99
C ALA A 114 7.34 0.57 -18.25
N ASP A 115 7.01 -0.03 -19.40
CA ASP A 115 6.76 0.67 -20.67
C ASP A 115 5.65 1.71 -20.51
N ARG A 116 4.47 1.32 -20.01
CA ARG A 116 3.31 2.20 -19.82
C ARG A 116 3.56 3.35 -18.84
N LEU A 117 4.39 3.11 -17.83
CA LEU A 117 4.77 4.11 -16.84
C LEU A 117 5.90 5.04 -17.33
N GLY A 118 6.51 4.74 -18.49
CA GLY A 118 7.61 5.54 -19.04
C GLY A 118 8.91 5.42 -18.24
N ILE A 119 9.06 4.39 -17.42
CA ILE A 119 10.23 4.16 -16.55
C ILE A 119 11.06 2.95 -16.98
N LYS A 120 10.76 2.39 -18.16
CA LYS A 120 11.51 1.27 -18.69
C LYS A 120 12.93 1.70 -19.07
N PRO A 121 13.97 1.01 -18.56
CA PRO A 121 15.35 1.25 -18.96
C PRO A 121 15.62 0.87 -20.43
N GLN A 122 16.75 1.35 -20.95
CA GLN A 122 17.31 0.88 -22.22
C GLN A 122 17.47 -0.66 -22.24
N SER A 123 17.46 -1.27 -23.42
CA SER A 123 17.28 -2.73 -23.56
C SER A 123 18.27 -3.59 -22.78
N GLN A 124 19.49 -3.09 -22.57
CA GLN A 124 20.54 -3.78 -21.82
C GLN A 124 20.32 -3.83 -20.29
N TYR A 125 19.43 -2.99 -19.73
CA TYR A 125 19.16 -2.93 -18.29
C TYR A 125 17.74 -3.36 -17.89
N ILE A 126 16.97 -3.96 -18.81
CA ILE A 126 15.61 -4.46 -18.53
C ILE A 126 15.59 -5.44 -17.35
N THR A 127 16.65 -6.24 -17.18
CA THR A 127 16.80 -7.20 -16.07
C THR A 127 16.95 -6.55 -14.70
N HIS A 128 17.32 -5.26 -14.67
CA HIS A 128 17.54 -4.48 -13.45
C HIS A 128 16.35 -3.61 -13.06
N ILE A 129 15.20 -3.75 -13.74
CA ILE A 129 13.96 -3.09 -13.29
C ILE A 129 13.66 -3.56 -11.87
N GLU A 130 13.71 -2.63 -10.92
CA GLU A 130 13.32 -2.86 -9.54
C GLU A 130 11.79 -2.83 -9.43
N ILE A 131 11.22 -3.86 -8.82
CA ILE A 131 9.78 -3.98 -8.65
C ILE A 131 9.27 -2.88 -7.69
N ALA A 132 10.09 -2.47 -6.72
CA ALA A 132 9.80 -1.34 -5.84
C ALA A 132 9.55 -0.03 -6.61
N SER A 133 10.29 0.21 -7.71
CA SER A 133 10.08 1.35 -8.59
C SER A 133 8.74 1.26 -9.32
N LEU A 134 8.37 0.08 -9.82
CA LEU A 134 7.05 -0.12 -10.42
C LEU A 134 5.92 0.15 -9.41
N PHE A 135 6.07 -0.34 -8.17
CA PHE A 135 5.12 -0.03 -7.09
C PHE A 135 5.00 1.47 -6.85
N PHE A 136 6.13 2.18 -6.73
CA PHE A 136 6.14 3.62 -6.46
C PHE A 136 5.44 4.44 -7.54
N TYR A 137 5.58 4.09 -8.82
CA TYR A 137 4.90 4.81 -9.90
C TYR A 137 3.44 4.37 -10.11
N GLN A 138 3.15 3.08 -9.93
CA GLN A 138 1.83 2.51 -10.21
C GLN A 138 0.83 2.78 -9.09
N THR A 139 1.21 2.59 -7.83
CA THR A 139 0.28 2.70 -6.70
C THR A 139 -0.33 4.09 -6.53
N PRO A 140 0.41 5.20 -6.70
CA PRO A 140 -0.20 6.53 -6.60
C PRO A 140 -1.14 6.80 -7.75
N LYS A 141 -0.79 6.32 -8.96
CA LYS A 141 -1.64 6.45 -10.14
C LYS A 141 -2.98 5.73 -9.98
N LEU A 142 -3.00 4.60 -9.25
CA LEU A 142 -4.23 3.87 -8.95
C LEU A 142 -5.04 4.53 -7.83
N PHE A 143 -4.40 5.03 -6.77
CA PHE A 143 -5.11 5.26 -5.51
C PHE A 143 -4.97 6.66 -4.92
N LEU A 144 -3.89 7.36 -5.20
CA LEU A 144 -3.53 8.57 -4.46
C LEU A 144 -4.25 9.79 -5.05
N LYS A 145 -4.92 10.55 -4.17
CA LYS A 145 -5.49 11.86 -4.50
C LYS A 145 -4.41 12.85 -4.92
N ASN A 146 -4.84 13.91 -5.59
CA ASN A 146 -4.03 15.12 -5.76
C ASN A 146 -3.59 15.65 -4.38
N ASN A 147 -2.29 15.92 -4.23
CA ASN A 147 -1.64 16.32 -2.97
C ASN A 147 -1.61 15.25 -1.87
N GLY A 148 -1.91 13.99 -2.19
CA GLY A 148 -1.69 12.87 -1.28
C GLY A 148 -0.20 12.62 -1.04
N THR A 149 0.10 11.86 0.02
CA THR A 149 1.46 11.57 0.45
C THR A 149 1.77 10.08 0.33
N ILE A 150 3.01 9.76 -0.04
CA ILE A 150 3.52 8.39 -0.16
C ILE A 150 4.67 8.18 0.83
N PHE A 151 4.61 7.10 1.58
CA PHE A 151 5.66 6.65 2.49
C PHE A 151 6.01 5.19 2.24
N LEU A 152 7.14 4.96 1.57
CA LEU A 152 7.65 3.62 1.30
C LEU A 152 9.00 3.41 1.98
N ILE A 153 9.22 2.21 2.53
CA ILE A 153 10.56 1.76 2.88
C ILE A 153 11.20 1.16 1.64
N LEU A 154 12.29 1.78 1.18
CA LEU A 154 12.97 1.39 -0.05
C LEU A 154 14.43 1.05 0.24
N THR A 155 15.00 0.17 -0.57
CA THR A 155 16.43 -0.11 -0.52
C THR A 155 17.23 1.07 -1.04
N LYS A 156 18.48 1.20 -0.57
CA LYS A 156 19.41 2.20 -1.09
C LYS A 156 19.59 2.10 -2.60
N SER A 157 19.53 0.89 -3.18
CA SER A 157 19.64 0.65 -4.62
C SER A 157 18.59 1.40 -5.43
N VAL A 158 17.35 1.47 -4.93
CA VAL A 158 16.27 2.25 -5.53
C VAL A 158 16.63 3.73 -5.55
N LEU A 159 17.24 4.27 -4.50
CA LEU A 159 17.63 5.68 -4.44
C LEU A 159 18.86 6.00 -5.30
N THR A 160 19.72 5.02 -5.59
CA THR A 160 20.99 5.21 -6.31
C THR A 160 20.96 4.78 -7.78
N GLY A 161 19.88 4.16 -8.25
CA GLY A 161 19.71 3.79 -9.65
C GLY A 161 19.39 4.99 -10.53
N ASP A 162 19.74 4.91 -11.82
CA ASP A 162 19.51 5.95 -12.84
C ASP A 162 18.03 6.35 -13.04
N HIS A 163 17.11 5.71 -12.31
CA HIS A 163 15.65 5.87 -12.39
C HIS A 163 15.03 6.84 -11.36
N CYS A 164 15.83 7.44 -10.45
CA CYS A 164 15.28 8.06 -9.24
C CYS A 164 15.69 9.52 -9.02
N PHE A 165 14.86 10.46 -9.48
CA PHE A 165 15.01 11.91 -9.22
C PHE A 165 13.99 12.50 -8.24
N LYS A 166 12.99 11.74 -7.76
CA LYS A 166 11.89 12.25 -6.92
C LYS A 166 11.51 11.29 -5.80
N PHE A 167 12.48 10.92 -4.96
CA PHE A 167 12.22 10.09 -3.79
C PHE A 167 12.47 10.87 -2.49
N ILE A 168 11.49 10.79 -1.58
CA ILE A 168 11.48 11.14 -0.14
C ILE A 168 11.08 12.59 0.23
N ILE A 169 10.09 12.73 1.15
CA ILE A 169 10.20 13.41 2.47
C ILE A 169 8.93 13.22 3.34
N PHE A 170 9.15 13.15 4.66
CA PHE A 170 8.18 13.04 5.76
C PHE A 170 8.08 14.34 6.57
N SER A 171 6.85 14.71 6.95
CA SER A 171 6.55 15.51 8.15
C SER A 171 5.18 15.10 8.71
N LEU A 172 5.12 14.77 10.00
CA LEU A 172 3.90 14.43 10.73
C LEU A 172 2.93 15.62 10.75
N LEU A 173 1.84 15.50 9.99
CA LEU A 173 0.67 16.37 10.11
C LEU A 173 -0.57 15.48 10.01
N PHE A 174 -1.08 15.04 11.16
CA PHE A 174 -2.37 14.38 11.25
C PHE A 174 -3.46 15.45 11.07
N ARG A 175 -4.13 15.44 9.91
CA ARG A 175 -5.38 16.18 9.68
C ARG A 175 -6.55 15.19 9.75
N SER A 176 -7.70 15.72 10.16
CA SER A 176 -8.86 15.00 10.69
C SER A 176 -9.65 14.14 9.69
N GLU A 177 -9.24 14.04 8.43
CA GLU A 177 -9.99 13.33 7.38
C GLU A 177 -9.02 12.70 6.39
N PHE A 178 -8.53 11.48 6.66
CA PHE A 178 -7.71 10.74 5.71
C PHE A 178 -8.24 9.33 5.45
N SER A 179 -8.36 8.99 4.17
CA SER A 179 -8.46 7.62 3.69
C SER A 179 -7.04 7.10 3.47
N ILE A 180 -6.67 6.00 4.15
CA ILE A 180 -5.32 5.43 4.14
C ILE A 180 -5.34 4.10 3.40
N ILE A 181 -4.54 3.98 2.34
CA ILE A 181 -4.25 2.70 1.70
C ILE A 181 -2.89 2.22 2.18
N PHE A 182 -2.85 0.98 2.61
CA PHE A 182 -1.67 0.30 3.02
C PHE A 182 -1.37 -0.79 2.00
N ILE A 183 -0.20 -0.73 1.37
CA ILE A 183 0.21 -1.69 0.34
C ILE A 183 1.45 -2.40 0.86
N ILE A 184 1.26 -3.63 1.33
CA ILE A 184 2.37 -4.56 1.53
C ILE A 184 2.54 -5.37 0.26
N SER A 185 3.77 -5.48 -0.19
CA SER A 185 4.15 -6.51 -1.14
C SER A 185 5.17 -7.41 -0.48
N ILE A 186 4.86 -8.70 -0.43
CA ILE A 186 5.60 -9.70 0.35
C ILE A 186 6.79 -10.23 -0.43
N LYS A 187 7.84 -10.57 0.34
CA LYS A 187 9.02 -11.33 -0.09
C LYS A 187 8.69 -12.74 -0.57
#